data_AF-A0A7C1VNA8-F1
#
_entry.id   AF-A0A7C1VNA8-F1
#
_cell.length_a   1.000
_cell.length_b   1.000
_cell.length_c   1.000
_cell.angle_alpha   90.00
_cell.angle_beta   90.00
_cell.angle_gamma   90.00
#
_symmetry.space_group_name_H-M   'P 1'
#
loop_
_entity.id
_entity.type
_entity.pdbx_description
1 polymer ?
#
loop_
_entity_poly.entity_id
_entity_poly.type
_entity_poly.pdbx_seq_one_letter_code
_entity_poly.pdbx_strand_id
1 'polypeptide(L)' 'MKKILIIALTFLLLFSTSGFALDFIYPAKLERIIDGDTIVADLYLGLNVILDDQHIRFYGIDAWETRGEEREKGLERIS' A
#
# COMPACT_ATOMS: atom_id res chain seq x y z
N MET A 1 -3.08 12.43 -44.05
CA MET A 1 -3.68 13.14 -42.90
C MET A 1 -4.22 12.19 -41.85
N LYS A 2 -5.20 11.32 -42.14
CA LYS A 2 -5.78 10.37 -41.14
C LYS A 2 -4.76 9.43 -40.46
N LYS A 3 -3.78 8.90 -41.21
CA LYS A 3 -2.74 8.01 -40.66
C LYS A 3 -1.80 8.71 -39.66
N ILE A 4 -1.44 9.97 -39.91
CA ILE A 4 -0.60 10.78 -39.02
C ILE A 4 -1.34 11.08 -37.72
N LEU A 5 -2.64 11.40 -37.83
CA LEU A 5 -3.50 11.64 -36.67
C LEU A 5 -3.64 10.38 -35.80
N ILE A 6 -3.80 9.20 -36.43
CA ILE A 6 -3.87 7.93 -35.71
C ILE A 6 -2.56 7.65 -34.98
N ILE A 7 -1.41 7.81 -35.65
CA ILE A 7 -0.09 7.58 -35.03
C ILE A 7 0.14 8.54 -33.84
N ALA A 8 -0.20 9.82 -33.99
CA ALA A 8 -0.08 10.80 -32.91
C ALA A 8 -0.99 10.45 -31.72
N LEU A 9 -2.21 9.99 -31.98
CA LEU A 9 -3.16 9.59 -30.93
C LEU A 9 -2.68 8.33 -30.20
N THR A 10 -2.12 7.35 -30.91
CA THR A 10 -1.55 6.14 -30.31
C THR A 10 -0.33 6.48 -29.44
N PHE A 11 0.54 7.39 -29.87
CA PHE A 11 1.67 7.87 -29.06
C PHE A 11 1.22 8.63 -27.81
N LEU A 12 0.19 9.47 -27.93
CA LEU A 12 -0.40 10.18 -26.79
C LEU A 12 -0.98 9.22 -25.74
N LEU A 13 -1.67 8.17 -26.20
CA LEU A 13 -2.23 7.13 -25.33
C LEU A 13 -1.14 6.28 -24.64
N LEU A 14 -0.05 5.96 -25.33
CA LEU A 14 1.09 5.24 -24.74
C LEU A 14 1.86 6.09 -23.71
N PHE A 15 1.94 7.40 -23.93
CA PHE A 15 2.58 8.32 -22.97
C PHE A 15 1.71 8.58 -21.74
N SER A 16 0.38 8.60 -21.86
CA SER A 16 -0.50 8.86 -20.72
C SER A 16 -0.52 7.70 -19.72
N THR A 17 -0.49 6.45 -20.18
CA THR A 17 -0.50 5.27 -19.28
C THR A 17 0.74 5.18 -18.41
N SER A 18 1.85 5.78 -18.84
CA SER A 18 3.13 5.76 -18.13
C SER A 18 3.24 6.90 -17.10
N GLY A 19 2.41 7.95 -17.22
CA GLY A 19 2.52 9.19 -16.43
C GLY A 19 1.65 9.25 -15.18
N PHE A 20 0.74 8.29 -14.98
CA PHE A 20 -0.24 8.31 -13.87
C PHE A 20 -0.09 7.15 -12.87
N ALA A 21 1.07 6.50 -12.81
CA ALA A 21 1.44 5.72 -11.63
C ALA A 21 1.82 6.68 -10.49
N LEU A 22 0.84 7.48 -10.05
CA LEU A 22 0.97 8.31 -8.87
C LEU A 22 0.70 7.41 -7.67
N ASP A 23 1.78 6.98 -7.01
CA ASP A 23 1.67 6.44 -5.68
C ASP A 23 0.98 7.49 -4.79
N PHE A 24 -0.18 7.15 -4.25
CA PHE A 24 -0.89 8.03 -3.32
C PHE A 24 -0.24 7.92 -1.95
N ILE A 25 0.48 8.97 -1.56
CA ILE A 25 1.13 9.06 -0.25
C ILE A 25 0.24 9.88 0.67
N TYR A 26 -0.27 9.25 1.71
CA TYR A 26 -1.05 9.90 2.76
C TYR A 26 -0.24 9.96 4.05
N PRO A 27 -0.22 11.11 4.75
CA PRO A 27 0.23 11.15 6.12
C PRO A 27 -0.57 10.17 6.96
N ALA A 28 0.08 9.54 7.93
CA ALA A 28 -0.55 8.61 8.85
C ALA A 28 -0.08 8.85 10.27
N LYS A 29 -0.96 8.62 11.24
CA LYS A 29 -0.63 8.56 12.67
C LYS A 29 -0.64 7.10 13.10
N LEU A 30 0.49 6.59 13.56
CA LEU A 30 0.58 5.22 14.09
C LEU A 30 -0.06 5.16 15.48
N GLU A 31 -1.01 4.25 15.66
CA GLU A 31 -1.68 4.03 16.95
C GLU A 31 -1.08 2.84 17.71
N ARG A 32 -0.88 1.70 17.03
CA ARG A 32 -0.30 0.49 17.64
C ARG A 32 0.35 -0.42 16.59
N ILE A 33 1.33 -1.20 17.06
CA ILE A 33 1.92 -2.30 16.30
C ILE A 33 1.22 -3.59 16.73
N ILE A 34 0.78 -4.40 15.77
CA ILE A 34 0.16 -5.71 16.03
C ILE A 34 1.22 -6.79 15.94
N ASP A 35 1.80 -6.95 14.75
CA ASP A 35 2.79 -7.99 14.43
C ASP A 35 3.94 -7.39 13.59
N GLY A 36 4.88 -8.23 13.16
CA GLY A 36 6.03 -7.79 12.36
C GLY A 36 5.68 -7.23 10.97
N ASP A 37 4.44 -7.44 10.50
CA ASP A 37 3.94 -6.98 9.21
C ASP A 37 2.63 -6.19 9.30
N THR A 38 2.07 -6.00 10.49
CA THR A 38 0.71 -5.45 10.66
C THR A 38 0.70 -4.36 11.73
N ILE A 39 0.15 -3.19 11.36
CA ILE A 39 -0.01 -2.03 12.25
C ILE A 39 -1.45 -1.53 12.23
N VAL A 40 -1.75 -0.64 13.17
CA VAL A 40 -2.99 0.15 13.13
C VAL A 40 -2.67 1.63 13.15
N ALA A 41 -3.27 2.37 12.21
CA ALA A 41 -2.99 3.78 12.00
C ALA A 41 -4.23 4.55 11.50
N ASP A 42 -4.22 5.86 11.76
CA ASP A 42 -5.16 6.80 11.16
C ASP A 42 -4.55 7.39 9.88
N LEU A 43 -5.30 7.42 8.78
CA LEU A 43 -4.87 7.96 7.48
C LEU A 43 -5.53 9.31 7.19
N TYR A 44 -4.72 10.32 6.87
CA TYR A 44 -5.20 11.67 6.52
C TYR A 44 -5.32 11.81 5.01
N LEU A 45 -6.54 11.68 4.48
CA LEU A 45 -6.79 11.68 3.02
C LEU A 45 -6.89 13.10 2.42
N GLY A 46 -6.90 14.12 3.26
CA GLY A 46 -7.17 15.51 2.87
C GLY A 46 -8.67 15.82 2.88
N LEU A 47 -9.03 17.08 2.57
CA LEU A 47 -10.44 17.54 2.50
C LEU A 47 -11.26 17.25 3.78
N ASN A 48 -10.62 17.28 4.95
CA ASN A 48 -11.21 16.91 6.24
C ASN A 48 -11.73 15.46 6.31
N VAL A 49 -11.18 14.56 5.48
CA VAL A 49 -11.45 13.12 5.54
C VAL A 49 -10.30 12.42 6.25
N ILE A 50 -10.65 11.63 7.27
CA ILE A 50 -9.74 10.78 8.04
C ILE A 50 -10.31 9.37 8.01
N LEU A 51 -9.48 8.38 7.75
CA LEU A 51 -9.81 6.97 8.01
C LEU A 51 -9.11 6.56 9.31
N ASP A 52 -9.88 6.35 10.36
CA ASP A 52 -9.38 6.01 11.70
C ASP A 52 -9.32 4.49 11.94
N ASP A 53 -8.44 4.05 12.84
CA ASP A 53 -8.28 2.64 13.27
C ASP A 53 -8.08 1.64 12.11
N GLN A 54 -7.34 2.05 11.07
CA GLN A 54 -7.10 1.20 9.90
C GLN A 54 -6.04 0.15 10.20
N HIS A 55 -6.40 -1.12 10.06
CA HIS A 55 -5.48 -2.25 10.10
C HIS A 55 -4.73 -2.37 8.76
N ILE A 56 -3.43 -2.10 8.77
CA ILE A 56 -2.59 -2.05 7.58
C ILE A 56 -1.56 -3.17 7.66
N ARG A 57 -1.59 -4.07 6.66
CA ARG A 57 -0.57 -5.09 6.45
C ARG A 57 0.45 -4.63 5.41
N PHE A 58 1.73 -4.80 5.70
CA PHE A 58 2.81 -4.42 4.82
C PHE A 58 2.90 -5.38 3.63
N TYR A 59 2.85 -4.80 2.43
CA TYR A 59 2.94 -5.57 1.21
C TYR A 59 4.30 -6.27 1.09
N GLY A 60 4.29 -7.57 0.83
CA GLY A 60 5.49 -8.39 0.65
C GLY A 60 6.21 -8.79 1.94
N ILE A 61 5.62 -8.50 3.12
CA ILE A 61 6.12 -8.97 4.41
C ILE A 61 5.07 -9.92 5.00
N ASP A 62 5.53 -11.08 5.45
CA ASP A 62 4.73 -12.11 6.11
C ASP A 62 5.46 -12.53 7.39
N ALA A 63 5.02 -11.97 8.51
CA ALA A 63 5.64 -12.20 9.81
C ALA A 63 4.78 -13.13 10.65
N TRP A 64 5.42 -13.99 11.44
CA TRP A 64 4.75 -14.83 12.42
C TRP A 64 3.93 -13.97 13.39
N GLU A 65 2.73 -14.44 13.73
CA GLU A 65 1.89 -13.81 14.75
C GLU A 65 2.63 -13.70 16.10
N THR A 66 2.50 -12.56 16.76
CA THR A 66 3.03 -12.36 18.12
C THR A 66 2.09 -12.93 19.19
N ARG A 67 0.83 -13.14 18.84
CA ARG A 67 -0.24 -13.70 19.69
C ARG A 67 -1.14 -14.56 18.82
N GLY A 68 -1.26 -15.85 19.14
CA GLY A 68 -2.07 -16.78 18.36
C GLY A 68 -1.39 -18.14 18.24
N GLU A 69 -1.95 -19.00 17.41
CA GLU A 69 -1.45 -20.36 17.18
C GLU A 69 -0.10 -20.37 16.45
N GLU A 70 0.20 -19.33 15.67
CA GLU A 70 1.44 -19.22 14.91
C GLU A 70 2.66 -18.83 15.77
N ARG A 71 2.41 -18.23 16.94
CA ARG A 71 3.45 -17.67 17.80
C ARG A 71 4.51 -18.69 18.19
N GLU A 72 4.09 -19.90 18.55
CA GLU A 72 5.01 -20.96 18.99
C GLU A 72 5.97 -21.35 17.86
N LYS A 73 5.45 -21.51 16.63
CA LYS A 73 6.25 -21.81 15.44
C LYS A 73 7.27 -20.71 15.14
N GLY A 74 6.88 -19.45 15.35
CA GLY A 74 7.79 -18.31 15.21
C GLY A 74 8.97 -18.35 16.19
N LEU A 75 8.73 -18.77 17.44
CA LEU A 75 9.75 -18.85 18.49
C LEU A 75 10.73 -20.00 18.28
N GLU A 76 10.26 -21.17 17.81
CA GLU A 76 11.11 -22.33 17.50
C GLU A 76 12.21 -22.03 16.48
N ARG A 77 11.99 -21.03 15.62
CA ARG A 77 12.96 -20.66 14.56
C ARG A 77 14.11 -19.79 15.06
N ILE A 78 14.02 -19.25 16.28
CA ILE A 78 14.99 -18.32 16.87
C ILE A 78 15.90 -19.04 17.90
N SER A 79 15.50 -20.22 18.38
CA SER A 79 16.29 -21.10 19.25
C SER A 79 17.29 -21.95 18.48
#